data_AF-A0AAW0NLX5-F1
#
_entry.id   AF-A0AAW0NLX5-F1
#
_cell.length_a   1.000
_cell.length_b   1.000
_cell.length_c   1.000
_cell.angle_alpha   90.00
_cell.angle_beta   90.00
_cell.angle_gamma   90.00
#
_symmetry.space_group_name_H-M   'P 1'
#
loop_
_entity.id
_entity.type
_entity.pdbx_description
1 polymer ?
#
loop_
_entity_poly.entity_id
_entity_poly.type
_entity_poly.pdbx_seq_one_letter_code
_entity_poly.pdbx_strand_id
1 'polypeptide(L)' 'MAANYEPIYGLSEDENETRVLRVKVIAGIDLAKKDIIGASDPYVKLSLYVADENRELALVQTKTIKKTLNPKWNEEFYFG' A
#
# COMPACT_ATOMS: atom_id res chain seq x y z
N MET A 1 -1.45 15.48 24.21
CA MET A 1 -0.74 14.49 23.39
C MET A 1 -1.71 13.95 22.38
N ALA A 2 -1.62 14.35 21.10
CA ALA A 2 -2.41 13.70 20.06
C ALA A 2 -1.83 12.30 19.88
N ALA A 3 -2.63 11.27 20.16
CA ALA A 3 -2.28 9.92 19.73
C ALA A 3 -2.30 9.93 18.20
N ASN A 4 -1.15 9.70 17.57
CA ASN A 4 -1.09 9.48 16.13
C ASN A 4 -1.72 8.11 15.87
N TYR A 5 -3.02 8.09 15.61
CA TYR A 5 -3.69 6.88 15.13
C TYR A 5 -3.38 6.75 13.64
N GLU A 6 -2.76 5.62 13.27
CA GLU A 6 -2.63 5.27 11.86
C GLU A 6 -4.04 5.00 11.30
N PRO A 7 -4.40 5.60 10.15
CA PRO A 7 -5.70 5.37 9.55
C PRO A 7 -5.87 3.90 9.17
N ILE A 8 -7.04 3.34 9.48
CA ILE A 8 -7.46 2.02 9.01
C ILE A 8 -8.38 2.22 7.80
N TYR A 9 -7.97 1.71 6.65
CA TYR A 9 -8.66 1.88 5.39
C TYR A 9 -9.67 0.74 5.13
N GLY A 10 -10.80 1.05 4.50
CA GLY A 10 -11.76 0.02 4.07
C GLY A 10 -12.75 -0.47 5.13
N LEU A 11 -12.71 0.09 6.35
CA LEU A 11 -13.58 -0.28 7.48
C LEU A 11 -15.06 -0.31 7.08
N SER A 12 -15.71 -1.46 7.29
CA SER A 12 -17.18 -1.57 7.25
C SER A 12 -17.80 -1.02 8.53
N GLU A 13 -18.99 -0.41 8.43
CA GLU A 13 -19.74 0.12 9.58
C GLU A 13 -20.20 -0.97 10.57
N ASP A 14 -20.20 -2.24 10.16
CA ASP A 14 -20.50 -3.37 11.02
C ASP A 14 -19.29 -3.72 11.93
N GLU A 15 -19.20 -3.03 13.07
CA GLU A 15 -18.10 -3.13 14.05
C GLU A 15 -17.96 -4.50 14.74
N ASN A 16 -18.90 -5.43 14.55
CA ASN A 16 -19.01 -6.59 15.45
C ASN A 16 -17.99 -7.71 15.20
N GLU A 17 -17.27 -7.74 14.07
CA GLU A 17 -16.17 -8.71 13.82
C GLU A 17 -15.06 -8.19 12.86
N THR A 18 -14.66 -6.92 12.93
CA THR A 18 -13.59 -6.42 12.04
C THR A 18 -12.20 -6.86 12.54
N ARG A 19 -11.45 -7.56 11.67
CA ARG A 19 -10.03 -7.89 11.88
C ARG A 19 -9.16 -6.91 11.11
N VAL A 20 -8.11 -6.40 11.75
CA VAL A 20 -7.18 -5.48 11.09
C VAL A 20 -6.08 -6.26 10.36
N LEU A 21 -5.99 -6.06 9.05
CA LEU A 21 -4.88 -6.48 8.19
C LEU A 21 -3.80 -5.40 8.16
N ARG A 22 -2.62 -5.71 8.71
CA ARG A 22 -1.42 -4.87 8.59
C ARG A 22 -0.59 -5.32 7.39
N VAL A 23 -0.40 -4.45 6.41
CA VAL A 23 0.45 -4.67 5.23
C VAL A 23 1.69 -3.80 5.33
N LYS A 24 2.87 -4.40 5.33
CA LYS A 24 4.15 -3.68 5.25
C LYS A 24 4.78 -3.85 3.88
N VAL A 25 4.85 -2.75 3.13
CA VAL A 25 5.57 -2.72 1.86
C VAL A 25 7.03 -2.42 2.14
N ILE A 26 7.87 -3.45 2.11
CA ILE A 26 9.28 -3.33 2.49
C ILE A 26 10.11 -2.76 1.32
N ALA A 27 10.18 -3.49 0.21
CA ALA A 27 11.07 -3.17 -0.90
C ALA A 27 10.65 -3.82 -2.22
N GLY A 28 11.15 -3.27 -3.33
CA GLY A 28 11.21 -3.92 -4.63
C GLY A 28 12.67 -4.26 -4.96
N ILE A 29 12.90 -5.38 -5.62
CA ILE A 29 14.25 -5.88 -5.92
C ILE A 29 14.35 -6.07 -7.43
N ASP A 30 15.41 -5.51 -8.02
CA ASP A 30 15.76 -5.63 -9.44
C ASP A 30 14.57 -5.42 -10.38
N LEU A 31 13.83 -4.33 -10.15
CA LEU A 31 12.69 -3.94 -10.98
C LEU A 31 13.10 -3.73 -12.44
N ALA A 32 12.17 -4.01 -13.36
CA ALA A 32 12.41 -3.83 -14.78
C ALA A 32 12.70 -2.35 -15.11
N LYS A 33 13.68 -2.12 -15.99
CA LYS A 33 13.99 -0.79 -16.52
C LYS A 33 12.86 -0.33 -17.43
N LYS A 34 12.19 0.77 -17.05
CA LYS A 34 11.19 1.39 -17.92
C LYS A 34 11.80 2.35 -18.94
N ASP A 35 12.93 2.99 -18.61
CA ASP A 35 13.56 4.01 -19.45
C ASP A 35 14.96 3.60 -19.94
N ILE A 36 15.34 4.12 -21.12
CA ILE A 36 16.63 3.89 -21.81
C ILE A 36 17.84 4.24 -20.91
N ILE A 37 17.67 5.15 -19.96
CA ILE A 37 18.71 5.65 -19.05
C ILE A 37 18.78 4.82 -17.74
N GLY A 38 17.98 3.76 -17.61
CA GLY A 38 18.28 2.64 -16.71
C GLY A 38 17.78 2.74 -15.26
N ALA A 39 16.96 3.72 -14.90
CA ALA A 39 16.31 3.80 -13.59
C ALA A 39 14.82 4.17 -13.72
N SER A 40 14.02 3.88 -12.71
CA SER A 40 12.59 4.22 -12.66
C SER A 40 12.25 4.95 -11.36
N ASP A 41 11.04 5.52 -11.29
CA ASP A 41 10.49 6.14 -10.07
C ASP A 41 9.38 5.25 -9.48
N PRO A 42 9.71 4.10 -8.87
CA PRO A 42 8.71 3.11 -8.45
C PRO A 42 7.89 3.54 -7.22
N TYR A 43 6.64 3.06 -7.19
CA TYR A 43 5.72 3.08 -6.06
C TYR A 43 4.85 1.81 -6.11
N VAL A 44 4.17 1.48 -5.00
CA VAL A 44 3.20 0.39 -4.92
C VAL A 44 1.81 0.94 -4.64
N LYS A 45 0.80 0.46 -5.38
CA LYS A 45 -0.62 0.66 -5.08
C LYS A 45 -1.16 -0.60 -4.41
N LEU A 46 -1.87 -0.44 -3.31
CA LEU A 46 -2.58 -1.52 -2.63
C LEU A 46 -4.09 -1.23 -2.76
N SER A 47 -4.81 -2.17 -3.37
CA SER A 47 -6.26 -2.14 -3.49
C SER A 47 -6.88 -3.26 -2.65
N LEU A 48 -7.85 -2.93 -1.80
CA LEU A 48 -8.66 -3.89 -1.05
C LEU A 48 -9.99 -4.11 -1.78
N TYR A 49 -10.32 -5.36 -2.09
CA TYR A 49 -11.56 -5.72 -2.78
C TYR A 49 -12.44 -6.64 -1.93
N VAL A 50 -13.76 -6.50 -2.09
CA VAL A 50 -14.72 -7.53 -1.70
C VAL A 50 -14.75 -8.60 -2.79
N ALA A 51 -14.38 -9.83 -2.45
CA ALA A 51 -14.19 -10.93 -3.41
C ALA A 51 -15.43 -11.19 -4.29
N ASP A 52 -16.63 -11.11 -3.71
CA ASP A 52 -17.86 -11.49 -4.40
C ASP A 52 -18.51 -10.34 -5.21
N GLU A 53 -18.12 -9.09 -4.93
CA GLU A 53 -18.73 -7.89 -5.54
C GLU A 53 -17.82 -7.19 -6.55
N ASN A 54 -16.55 -7.61 -6.66
CA ASN A 54 -15.50 -6.90 -7.40
C ASN A 54 -15.46 -5.39 -7.07
N ARG A 55 -15.83 -5.04 -5.83
CA ARG A 55 -15.93 -3.67 -5.33
C ARG A 55 -14.66 -3.32 -4.57
N GLU A 56 -14.00 -2.23 -4.97
CA GLU A 56 -12.84 -1.68 -4.27
C GLU A 56 -13.31 -0.93 -3.01
N LEU A 57 -12.82 -1.35 -1.83
CA LEU A 57 -13.11 -0.71 -0.54
C LEU A 57 -12.08 0.37 -0.20
N ALA A 58 -10.84 0.17 -0.61
CA ALA A 58 -9.75 1.10 -0.36
C ALA A 58 -8.68 0.98 -1.44
N LEU A 59 -8.12 2.13 -1.82
CA LEU A 59 -6.93 2.24 -2.66
C LEU A 59 -5.94 3.17 -1.96
N VAL A 60 -4.76 2.65 -1.64
CA VAL A 60 -3.66 3.42 -1.04
C VAL A 60 -2.39 3.25 -1.85
N GLN A 61 -1.46 4.19 -1.70
CA GLN A 61 -0.21 4.20 -2.43
C GLN A 61 0.95 4.50 -1.50
N THR A 62 2.08 3.83 -1.69
CA THR A 62 3.35 4.23 -1.09
C THR A 62 3.83 5.55 -1.67
N LYS A 63 4.82 6.15 -1.01
CA LYS A 63 5.63 7.19 -1.62
C LYS A 63 6.35 6.65 -2.86
N THR A 64 6.61 7.55 -3.79
CA THR A 64 7.47 7.28 -4.94
C THR A 64 8.92 7.44 -4.53
N ILE A 65 9.74 6.42 -4.79
CA ILE A 65 11.19 6.52 -4.62
C ILE A 65 11.82 6.81 -5.97
N LYS A 66 12.59 7.88 -6.06
CA LYS A 66 13.12 8.35 -7.35
C LYS A 66 14.33 7.54 -7.80
N LYS A 67 14.43 7.32 -9.11
CA LYS A 67 15.60 6.82 -9.86
C LYS A 67 16.24 5.58 -9.24
N THR A 68 15.45 4.54 -8.99
CA THR A 68 15.94 3.26 -8.48
C THR A 68 15.16 2.09 -9.07
N LEU A 69 15.84 0.95 -9.23
CA LEU A 69 15.22 -0.35 -9.50
C LEU A 69 15.16 -1.21 -8.22
N ASN A 70 15.69 -0.70 -7.11
CA ASN A 70 15.76 -1.37 -5.81
C ASN A 70 15.17 -0.45 -4.71
N PRO A 71 13.90 -0.04 -4.83
CA PRO A 71 13.25 0.84 -3.85
C PRO A 71 13.09 0.17 -2.48
N LYS A 72 13.24 0.94 -1.41
CA LYS A 72 12.94 0.54 -0.02
C LYS A 72 11.92 1.50 0.57
N TRP A 73 10.64 1.12 0.57
CA TRP A 73 9.56 1.96 1.09
C TRP A 73 9.46 1.90 2.61
N ASN A 74 9.46 0.69 3.17
CA ASN A 74 9.21 0.45 4.59
C ASN A 74 7.94 1.16 5.11
N GLU A 75 6.90 1.21 4.27
CA GLU A 75 5.62 1.84 4.59
C GLU A 75 4.62 0.79 5.06
N GLU A 76 3.81 1.14 6.06
CA GLU A 76 2.81 0.28 6.65
C GLU A 76 1.41 0.84 6.40
N PHE A 77 0.48 -0.04 6.04
CA PHE A 77 -0.93 0.26 5.81
C PHE A 77 -1.77 -0.68 6.64
N TYR A 78 -2.88 -0.18 7.17
CA TYR A 78 -3.82 -0.93 7.97
C TYR A 78 -5.15 -0.96 7.25
N PHE A 79 -5.71 -2.14 7.04
CA PHE A 79 -7.04 -2.34 6.47
C PHE A 79 -7.91 -3.07 7.47
N GLY A 80 -9.22 -2.83 7.48
CA GLY A 80 -10.15 -3.47 8.39
C GLY A 80 -11.56 -3.41 7.88
#